data_AF-A0A9E4Z1T9-F1
#
_entry.id   AF-A0A9E4Z1T9-F1
#
_cell.length_a   1.000
_cell.length_b   1.000
_cell.length_c   1.000
_cell.angle_alpha   90.00
_cell.angle_beta   90.00
_cell.angle_gamma   90.00
#
_symmetry.space_group_name_H-M   'P 1'
#
loop_
_entity.id
_entity.type
_entity.pdbx_description
1 polymer ?
#
loop_
_entity_poly.entity_id
_entity_poly.type
_entity_poly.pdbx_seq_one_letter_code
_entity_poly.pdbx_strand_id
1 'polypeptide(L)' 'MDDVIVVGAGPAGNNTALGLATRGHAVTVIDWRHDIGDKLCTGLVGRECIRRFPIDPEHVLREPRSAMVMAPGAPGV' A
#
# COMPACT_ATOMS: atom_id res chain seq x y z
N MET A 1 0.39 28.25 1.73
CA MET A 1 1.60 27.61 2.27
C MET A 1 1.13 26.30 2.85
N ASP A 2 1.75 25.17 2.50
CA ASP A 2 1.35 23.86 3.02
C ASP A 2 1.72 23.72 4.50
N ASP A 3 0.89 23.02 5.27
CA ASP A 3 1.18 22.67 6.66
C ASP A 3 2.16 21.50 6.74
N VAL A 4 2.05 20.56 5.78
CA VAL A 4 2.83 19.32 5.76
C VAL A 4 3.22 18.93 4.33
N ILE A 5 4.46 18.49 4.15
CA ILE A 5 4.93 17.81 2.93
C ILE A 5 5.18 16.33 3.26
N VAL A 6 4.54 15.43 2.51
CA VAL A 6 4.75 13.98 2.59
C VAL A 6 5.66 13.54 1.44
N VAL A 7 6.81 12.95 1.78
CA VAL A 7 7.78 12.47 0.78
C VAL A 7 7.61 10.96 0.57
N GLY A 8 7.08 10.60 -0.60
CA GLY A 8 6.80 9.24 -1.06
C GLY A 8 5.29 8.97 -1.21
N ALA A 9 4.81 8.73 -2.42
CA ALA A 9 3.41 8.46 -2.78
C ALA A 9 3.08 6.96 -2.78
N GLY A 10 3.74 6.19 -1.91
CA GLY A 10 3.39 4.78 -1.66
C GLY A 10 2.15 4.64 -0.75
N PRO A 11 1.74 3.40 -0.44
CA PRO A 11 0.57 3.15 0.42
C PRO A 11 0.62 3.87 1.77
N ALA A 12 1.80 3.91 2.41
CA ALA A 12 1.97 4.61 3.67
C ALA A 12 1.81 6.13 3.50
N GLY A 13 2.51 6.75 2.54
CA GLY A 13 2.47 8.20 2.35
C GLY A 13 1.10 8.71 1.92
N ASN A 14 0.41 8.02 1.01
CA ASN A 14 -0.94 8.42 0.61
C ASN A 14 -1.96 8.23 1.73
N ASN A 15 -1.83 7.19 2.57
CA ASN A 15 -2.67 7.07 3.77
C ASN A 15 -2.40 8.18 4.79
N THR A 16 -1.13 8.54 5.00
CA THR A 16 -0.75 9.68 5.86
C THR A 16 -1.32 10.98 5.33
N ALA A 17 -1.16 11.24 4.03
CA ALA A 17 -1.64 12.45 3.38
C ALA A 17 -3.17 12.55 3.44
N LEU A 18 -3.87 11.47 3.13
CA LEU A 18 -5.33 11.38 3.26
C LEU A 18 -5.77 11.66 4.70
N GLY A 19 -5.11 11.03 5.68
CA GLY A 19 -5.39 11.25 7.10
C GLY A 19 -5.19 12.70 7.55
N LEU A 20 -4.14 13.38 7.09
CA LEU A 20 -3.88 14.78 7.44
C LEU A 20 -4.83 15.73 6.72
N ALA A 21 -5.06 15.52 5.41
CA ALA A 21 -5.97 16.32 4.60
C ALA A 21 -7.42 16.23 5.13
N THR A 22 -7.89 15.04 5.52
CA THR A 22 -9.22 14.85 6.13
C THR A 22 -9.38 15.56 7.47
N ARG A 23 -8.29 15.93 8.14
CA ARG A 23 -8.30 16.76 9.36
C ARG A 23 -8.16 18.26 9.10
N GLY A 24 -8.11 18.67 7.83
CA GLY A 24 -8.10 20.07 7.40
C GLY A 24 -6.71 20.67 7.18
N HIS A 25 -5.64 19.86 7.21
CA HIS A 25 -4.30 20.34 6.89
C HIS A 25 -4.11 20.50 5.38
N ALA A 26 -3.40 21.54 4.96
CA ALA A 26 -2.88 21.67 3.59
C ALA A 26 -1.68 20.73 3.43
N VAL A 27 -1.84 19.70 2.61
CA VAL A 27 -0.85 18.62 2.45
C VAL A 27 -0.39 18.52 1.01
N THR A 28 0.91 18.59 0.79
CA THR A 28 1.54 18.29 -0.49
C THR A 28 2.23 16.92 -0.44
N VAL A 29 1.95 16.06 -1.41
CA VAL A 29 2.65 14.77 -1.58
C VAL A 29 3.63 14.88 -2.74
N ILE A 30 4.87 14.47 -2.53
CA ILE A 30 5.89 14.40 -3.58
C ILE A 30 6.44 12.99 -3.69
N ASP A 31 6.66 12.50 -4.90
CA ASP A 31 7.41 11.27 -5.17
C ASP A 31 8.37 11.55 -6.33
N TRP A 32 9.46 10.80 -6.40
CA TRP A 32 10.40 10.91 -7.52
C TRP A 32 9.88 10.17 -8.77
N ARG A 33 8.96 9.22 -8.59
CA ARG A 33 8.32 8.49 -9.69
C ARG A 33 7.24 9.35 -10.33
N HIS A 34 7.15 9.24 -11.65
CA HIS A 34 6.06 9.83 -12.42
C HIS A 34 4.84 8.90 -12.46
N ASP A 35 5.08 7.58 -12.61
CA ASP A 35 4.04 6.56 -12.51
C ASP A 35 3.96 6.05 -11.06
N ILE A 36 2.86 6.33 -10.38
CA ILE A 36 2.68 6.02 -8.97
C ILE A 36 2.06 4.62 -8.84
N GLY A 37 2.68 3.78 -8.01
CA GLY A 37 2.24 2.41 -7.81
C GLY A 37 2.96 1.39 -8.70
N ASP A 38 3.65 1.83 -9.76
CA ASP A 38 4.58 1.00 -10.52
C ASP A 38 5.88 0.75 -9.73
N LYS A 39 5.73 -0.06 -8.70
CA LYS A 39 6.82 -0.53 -7.84
C LYS A 39 6.81 -2.05 -7.91
N LEU A 40 8.00 -2.62 -8.10
CA LEU A 40 8.20 -4.06 -7.95
C LEU A 40 7.78 -4.51 -6.53
N CYS A 41 6.60 -5.12 -6.45
CA CYS A 41 5.93 -5.56 -5.24
C CYS A 41 5.12 -6.81 -5.57
N THR A 42 4.96 -7.70 -4.60
CA THR A 42 4.13 -8.90 -4.77
C THR A 42 2.63 -8.57 -4.80
N GLY A 43 2.24 -7.36 -4.38
CA GLY A 43 0.84 -6.95 -4.25
C GLY A 43 0.07 -7.67 -3.13
N LEU A 44 0.77 -8.40 -2.26
CA LEU A 44 0.15 -9.16 -1.17
C LEU A 44 -0.10 -8.25 0.04
N VAL A 45 -1.35 -8.15 0.46
CA VAL A 45 -1.76 -7.38 1.63
C VAL A 45 -2.56 -8.28 2.57
N GLY A 46 -2.23 -8.24 3.87
CA GLY A 46 -2.95 -9.01 4.88
C GLY A 46 -4.37 -8.48 5.09
N ARG A 47 -5.30 -9.38 5.46
CA ARG A 47 -6.71 -9.00 5.69
C ARG A 47 -6.91 -7.94 6.78
N GLU A 48 -6.04 -7.92 7.78
CA GLU A 48 -6.09 -6.89 8.83
C GLU A 48 -5.79 -5.49 8.29
N CYS A 49 -4.82 -5.38 7.37
CA CYS A 49 -4.46 -4.12 6.74
C CYS A 49 -5.61 -3.61 5.86
N ILE A 50 -6.21 -4.46 5.02
CA ILE A 50 -7.39 -4.09 4.19
C ILE A 50 -8.57 -3.66 5.04
N ARG A 51 -8.80 -4.30 6.20
CA ARG A 51 -9.88 -3.89 7.11
C ARG A 51 -9.65 -2.50 7.72
N ARG A 52 -8.39 -2.14 8.01
CA ARG A 52 -8.04 -0.84 8.63
C ARG A 52 -7.86 0.27 7.61
N PHE A 53 -7.42 -0.09 6.41
CA PHE A 53 -7.16 0.79 5.28
C PHE A 53 -7.87 0.20 4.05
N PRO A 54 -9.19 0.41 3.93
CA PRO A 54 -9.97 -0.12 2.82
C PRO A 54 -9.41 0.36 1.48
N ILE A 55 -9.31 -0.57 0.53
CA ILE A 55 -8.97 -0.28 -0.87
C ILE A 55 -10.20 -0.52 -1.73
N ASP A 56 -10.23 0.06 -2.92
CA ASP A 56 -11.27 -0.24 -3.89
C ASP A 56 -11.19 -1.74 -4.28
N PRO A 57 -12.30 -2.50 -4.16
CA PRO A 57 -12.35 -3.89 -4.61
C PRO A 57 -11.91 -4.10 -6.06
N GLU A 58 -12.03 -3.09 -6.94
CA GLU A 58 -11.58 -3.18 -8.34
C GLU A 58 -10.06 -3.42 -8.47
N HIS A 59 -9.28 -3.06 -7.44
CA HIS A 59 -7.84 -3.26 -7.41
C HIS A 59 -7.44 -4.64 -6.85
N VAL A 60 -8.39 -5.47 -6.41
CA VAL A 60 -8.13 -6.81 -5.87
C VAL A 60 -8.10 -7.83 -7.00
N LEU A 61 -6.89 -8.22 -7.42
CA LEU A 61 -6.71 -9.24 -8.47
C LEU A 61 -7.18 -10.63 -8.03
N ARG A 62 -6.95 -11.01 -6.77
CA ARG A 62 -7.31 -12.31 -6.19
C ARG A 62 -7.25 -12.31 -4.67
N GLU A 63 -8.00 -13.23 -4.06
CA GLU A 63 -7.98 -13.50 -2.61
C GLU A 63 -7.41 -14.89 -2.31
N PRO A 64 -6.07 -15.05 -2.15
CA PRO A 64 -5.47 -16.32 -1.81
C PRO A 64 -5.92 -16.76 -0.40
N ARG A 65 -6.28 -18.04 -0.26
CA ARG A 65 -6.80 -18.62 1.00
C ARG A 65 -5.72 -19.32 1.83
N SER A 66 -4.55 -19.56 1.26
CA SER A 66 -3.44 -20.25 1.91
C SER A 66 -2.11 -19.82 1.31
N ALA A 67 -1.03 -20.12 2.04
CA ALA A 67 0.34 -20.04 1.55
C ALA A 67 1.04 -21.35 1.90
N MET A 68 2.01 -21.73 1.06
CA MET A 68 2.86 -22.90 1.30
C MET A 68 4.22 -22.40 1.75
N VAL A 69 4.73 -22.97 2.84
CA VAL A 69 6.07 -22.68 3.34
C VAL A 69 6.92 -23.92 3.13
N MET A 70 7.96 -23.79 2.31
CA MET A 70 8.85 -24.88 1.94
C MET A 70 10.21 -24.65 2.61
N ALA A 71 10.68 -25.64 3.36
CA ALA A 71 12.04 -25.61 3.89
C ALA A 71 13.06 -25.91 2.76
N PRO A 72 14.30 -25.39 2.85
CA PRO A 72 15.36 -25.81 1.93
C PRO A 72 15.51 -27.33 1.92
N GLY A 73 15.47 -27.95 0.74
CA GLY A 73 15.58 -29.41 0.59
C GLY A 73 14.31 -30.21 0.85
N ALA A 74 13.18 -29.58 1.16
CA ALA A 74 11.89 -30.26 1.18
C ALA A 74 11.61 -30.91 -0.19
N PRO A 75 11.15 -32.17 -0.25
CA PRO A 75 10.74 -32.76 -1.52
C PRO A 75 9.66 -31.88 -2.14
N GLY A 76 9.82 -31.54 -3.43
CA GLY A 76 8.83 -30.75 -4.15
C GLY A 76 7.47 -31.43 -4.09
N VAL A 77 6.43 -30.64 -3.81
CA VAL A 77 5.03 -31.05 -4.02
C VAL A 77 4.63 -30.88 -5.47
#